data_AF-A0A933MFS2-F1
#
_entry.id   AF-A0A933MFS2-F1
#
_cell.length_a   1.000
_cell.length_b   1.000
_cell.length_c   1.000
_cell.angle_alpha   90.00
_cell.angle_beta   90.00
_cell.angle_gamma   90.00
#
_symmetry.space_group_name_H-M   'P 1'
#
loop_
_entity.id
_entity.type
_entity.pdbx_description
1 polymer ?
#
loop_
_entity_poly.entity_id
_entity_poly.type
_entity_poly.pdbx_seq_one_letter_code
_entity_poly.pdbx_strand_id
1 'polypeptide(L)' 'MEEKIGHLKVNIFKIKNRCGYAAVCFDHLTEGKTQQEAYERMLKALRRTNKQEK' A
#
# COMPACT_ATOMS: atom_id res chain seq x y z
N MET A 1 -7.87 -8.05 -1.26
CA MET A 1 -8.45 -7.26 -2.37
C MET A 1 -7.29 -6.78 -3.20
N GLU A 2 -7.39 -6.87 -4.53
CA GLU A 2 -6.32 -6.38 -5.42
C GLU A 2 -6.74 -5.02 -5.97
N GLU A 3 -5.94 -4.00 -5.68
CA GLU A 3 -6.14 -2.64 -6.15
C GLU A 3 -5.01 -2.27 -7.11
N LYS A 4 -5.28 -1.43 -8.12
CA LYS A 4 -4.29 -1.02 -9.12
C LYS A 4 -3.95 0.45 -8.98
N ILE A 5 -2.66 0.77 -8.98
CA ILE A 5 -2.15 2.15 -9.05
C ILE A 5 -1.42 2.28 -10.39
N GLY A 6 -2.13 2.74 -11.42
CA GLY A 6 -1.62 2.71 -12.79
C GLY A 6 -1.33 1.29 -13.25
N HIS A 7 -0.07 1.00 -13.58
CA HIS A 7 0.40 -0.35 -13.95
C HIS A 7 0.84 -1.19 -12.75
N LEU A 8 0.91 -0.61 -11.54
CA LEU A 8 1.36 -1.31 -10.34
C LEU A 8 0.21 -2.05 -9.66
N LYS A 9 0.48 -3.29 -9.26
CA LYS A 9 -0.47 -4.14 -8.53
C LYS A 9 -0.24 -3.98 -7.03
N VAL A 10 -1.26 -3.53 -6.30
CA VAL A 10 -1.26 -3.43 -4.84
C VAL A 10 -1.95 -4.64 -4.24
N ASN A 11 -1.21 -5.41 -3.46
CA ASN A 11 -1.78 -6.54 -2.73
C ASN A 11 -2.18 -6.10 -1.32
N ILE A 12 -3.48 -6.11 -1.02
CA ILE A 12 -4.02 -5.74 0.29
C ILE A 12 -4.57 -6.97 1.00
N PHE A 13 -4.07 -7.23 2.21
CA PHE A 13 -4.46 -8.37 3.02
C PHE A 13 -4.68 -8.01 4.49
N LYS A 14 -5.52 -8.83 5.16
CA LYS A 14 -5.74 -8.75 6.60
C LYS A 14 -4.52 -9.28 7.32
N ILE A 15 -4.01 -8.55 8.30
CA ILE A 15 -2.91 -9.02 9.13
C ILE A 15 -3.48 -9.94 10.22
N LYS A 16 -2.98 -11.17 10.32
CA LYS A 16 -3.57 -12.19 11.21
C LYS A 16 -3.29 -11.95 12.69
N ASN A 17 -2.12 -11.43 13.03
CA ASN A 17 -1.64 -11.28 14.41
C ASN A 17 -1.78 -9.85 14.97
N ARG A 18 -2.45 -8.94 14.25
CA ARG A 18 -2.72 -7.57 14.73
C ARG A 18 -3.99 -7.00 14.12
N CYS A 19 -4.57 -6.02 14.81
CA CYS A 19 -5.68 -5.26 14.26
C CYS A 19 -5.21 -4.38 13.10
N GLY A 20 -5.67 -4.69 11.88
CA GLY A 20 -5.50 -3.82 10.71
C GLY A 20 -5.35 -4.61 9.41
N TYR A 21 -4.87 -3.91 8.39
CA TYR A 21 -4.58 -4.40 7.05
C TYR A 21 -3.20 -3.92 6.62
N ALA A 22 -2.56 -4.68 5.74
CA ALA A 22 -1.32 -4.30 5.09
C ALA A 22 -1.55 -4.21 3.57
N ALA A 23 -0.83 -3.28 2.94
CA ALA A 23 -0.73 -3.14 1.50
C ALA A 23 0.75 -3.29 1.11
N VAL A 24 1.01 -4.11 0.08
CA VAL A 24 2.35 -4.32 -0.47
C VAL A 24 2.34 -4.01 -1.96
N CYS A 25 3.30 -3.20 -2.41
CA CYS A 25 3.47 -2.82 -3.80
C CYS A 25 4.88 -2.27 -4.03
N PHE A 26 5.57 -2.74 -5.08
CA PHE A 26 6.85 -2.18 -5.55
C PHE A 26 7.87 -1.93 -4.43
N ASP A 27 8.24 -2.96 -3.66
CA ASP A 27 9.13 -2.90 -2.48
C ASP A 27 8.70 -1.96 -1.34
N HIS A 28 7.44 -1.53 -1.32
CA HIS A 28 6.82 -0.82 -0.21
C HIS A 28 5.89 -1.73 0.58
N LEU A 29 5.85 -1.51 1.90
CA LEU A 29 4.89 -2.08 2.83
C LEU A 29 4.24 -0.93 3.62
N THR A 30 2.92 -0.82 3.55
CA THR A 30 2.15 0.13 4.36
C THR A 30 1.03 -0.59 5.11
N GLU A 31 0.59 -0.01 6.21
CA GLU A 31 -0.43 -0.63 7.07
C GLU A 31 -1.48 0.41 7.47
N GLY A 32 -2.71 -0.04 7.74
CA GLY A 32 -3.83 0.80 8.19
C GLY A 32 -4.84 0.02 9.03
N LYS A 33 -5.72 0.73 9.73
CA LYS A 33 -6.85 0.11 10.47
C LYS A 33 -7.88 -0.46 9.50
N THR A 34 -8.06 0.16 8.34
CA THR A 34 -8.93 -0.28 7.24
C THR A 34 -8.12 -0.60 5.97
N GLN A 35 -8.73 -1.31 5.02
CA GLN A 35 -8.12 -1.58 3.71
C GLN A 35 -7.82 -0.26 2.96
N GLN A 36 -8.78 0.67 2.98
CA GLN A 36 -8.65 2.00 2.38
C GLN A 36 -7.46 2.78 2.97
N GLU A 37 -7.30 2.77 4.29
CA GLU A 37 -6.19 3.48 4.93
C GLU A 37 -4.82 2.90 4.52
N ALA A 38 -4.71 1.58 4.42
CA ALA A 38 -3.48 0.93 3.96
C ALA A 38 -3.16 1.33 2.50
N TYR A 39 -4.19 1.39 1.64
CA TYR A 39 -4.08 1.82 0.24
C TYR A 39 -3.68 3.29 0.09
N GLU A 40 -4.30 4.21 0.82
CA GLU A 40 -3.98 5.64 0.77
C GLU A 40 -2.55 5.92 1.24
N ARG A 41 -2.09 5.20 2.27
CA ARG A 41 -0.70 5.24 2.72
C ARG A 41 0.25 4.72 1.64
N MET A 42 -0.13 3.67 0.91
CA MET A 42 0.64 3.13 -0.22
C MET A 42 0.78 4.16 -1.34
N LEU A 43 -0.32 4.82 -1.73
CA LEU A 43 -0.31 5.92 -2.71
C LEU A 43 0.68 7.03 -2.31
N LYS A 44 0.72 7.38 -1.02
CA LYS A 44 1.66 8.38 -0.50
C LYS A 44 3.11 7.91 -0.56
N ALA A 45 3.37 6.64 -0.27
CA ALA A 45 4.70 6.03 -0.35
C ALA A 45 5.22 6.05 -1.80
N LEU A 46 4.45 5.54 -2.75
CA LEU A 46 4.82 5.52 -4.17
C LEU A 46 5.04 6.93 -4.74
N ARG A 47 4.23 7.92 -4.35
CA ARG A 47 4.42 9.32 -4.74
C ARG A 47 5.74 9.91 -4.24
N ARG A 48 6.22 9.48 -3.06
CA ARG A 48 7.50 9.94 -2.49
C ARG A 48 8.69 9.34 -3.24
N THR A 49 8.62 8.06 -3.56
CA THR A 49 9.66 7.34 -4.31
C THR A 49 9.80 7.88 -5.73
N ASN A 50 8.68 8.06 -6.45
CA ASN A 50 8.68 8.65 -7.80
C ASN A 50 9.22 10.09 -7.84
N LYS A 51 9.20 10.83 -6.71
CA LYS A 51 9.75 12.19 -6.63
C LYS A 51 11.27 12.18 -6.41
N GLN A 52 11.82 11.12 -5.82
CA GLN A 52 13.25 11.01 -5.52
C GLN A 52 14.09 10.50 -6.70
N GLU A 53 13.48 9.82 -7.67
CA GLU A 53 14.16 9.31 -8.87
C GLU A 53 14.30 10.33 -10.02
N LYS A 54 13.99 11.61 -9.77
CA LYS A 54 14.21 12.73 -10.72
C LYS A 54 15.33 13.63 -10.24
#